data_AF-A0A9D3RXS6-F1
#
_entry.id   AF-A0A9D3RXS6-F1
#
_cell.length_a   1.000
_cell.length_b   1.000
_cell.length_c   1.000
_cell.angle_alpha   90.00
_cell.angle_beta   90.00
_cell.angle_gamma   90.00
#
_symmetry.space_group_name_H-M   'P 1'
#
loop_
_entity.id
_entity.type
_entity.pdbx_description
1 polymer ?
#
loop_
_entity_poly.entity_id
_entity_poly.type
_entity_poly.pdbx_seq_one_letter_code
_entity_poly.pdbx_strand_id
1 'polypeptide(L)'
;MAEQDTVNFSGDGDNRNLSVLSWEQVQRLDNILTETIPIHGRWSFPTLEMEPREIVKIVRRRMEAKQIKVREVRLNGSAASHVLHEDSGLGYKDLDLIFCAELKGEAEFQTVKEIVLDCLLDFLPEGVNKEKITPLTLKEAYVQKMVKVCNDSDRWSLISLSNNSGKNVELKFVDSLRRQFEFSVDSFQIKLDSLLLFHECSENPMSATFHPTIIGESVYGDFDAALAHLHHKLICTRNPEEIRGGGLLKYCHLLVRDFRAASESEMKMLQRYMCSRFFIDFSDVGEQRRKLESYLQNHFVGLEDRKYDYLMTLHRVVNESTVCLMGHERRQTLDLITALAMRVLAEQNVIPSTANVTCFYQPAPYVADCNFSNYYVAQVQPVFACAQHAYTAWLPCN
;
A
#
# COMPACT_ATOMS: atom_id res chain seq x y z
N MET A 1 -23.37 3.74 -53.43
CA MET A 1 -23.37 2.54 -52.57
C MET A 1 -21.95 2.06 -52.53
N ALA A 2 -21.21 2.46 -51.49
CA ALA A 2 -19.82 2.10 -51.30
C ALA A 2 -19.75 0.95 -50.29
N GLU A 3 -19.16 -0.16 -50.71
CA GLU A 3 -18.74 -1.25 -49.83
C GLU A 3 -17.66 -0.73 -48.87
N GLN A 4 -17.87 -0.95 -47.57
CA GLN A 4 -16.85 -0.75 -46.55
C GLN A 4 -16.13 -2.09 -46.37
N ASP A 5 -14.90 -2.15 -46.85
CA ASP A 5 -13.94 -3.20 -46.53
C ASP A 5 -13.50 -3.07 -45.06
N THR A 6 -14.05 -3.94 -44.21
CA THR A 6 -13.54 -4.20 -42.87
C THR A 6 -12.24 -5.00 -42.98
N VAL A 7 -11.11 -4.32 -42.86
CA VAL A 7 -9.80 -4.95 -42.71
C VAL A 7 -9.70 -5.56 -41.31
N ASN A 8 -10.00 -6.86 -41.20
CA ASN A 8 -9.66 -7.67 -40.04
C ASN A 8 -8.13 -7.85 -39.97
N PHE A 9 -7.50 -7.17 -39.02
CA PHE A 9 -6.13 -7.48 -38.62
C PHE A 9 -6.12 -8.72 -37.73
N SER A 10 -6.05 -9.90 -38.36
CA SER A 10 -5.65 -11.15 -37.69
C SER A 10 -4.12 -11.25 -37.69
N GLY A 11 -3.48 -10.73 -36.63
CA GLY A 11 -2.07 -10.97 -36.33
C GLY A 11 -1.95 -11.99 -35.22
N ASP A 12 -1.67 -13.26 -35.55
CA ASP A 12 -1.43 -14.32 -34.57
C ASP A 12 0.06 -14.31 -34.17
N GLY A 13 0.27 -13.99 -32.90
CA GLY A 13 1.55 -13.69 -32.27
C GLY A 13 1.35 -13.11 -30.86
N ASP A 14 0.40 -13.70 -30.13
CA ASP A 14 0.23 -13.76 -28.66
C ASP A 14 0.69 -12.56 -27.79
N ASN A 15 0.28 -11.33 -28.12
CA ASN A 15 0.34 -10.19 -27.18
C ASN A 15 -0.99 -10.03 -26.41
N ARG A 16 -1.58 -11.14 -25.94
CA ARG A 16 -2.81 -11.13 -25.12
C ARG A 16 -2.66 -10.37 -23.80
N ASN A 17 -1.43 -10.13 -23.37
CA ASN A 17 -1.10 -9.35 -22.19
C ASN A 17 -1.12 -7.83 -22.42
N LEU A 18 -1.25 -7.34 -23.67
CA LEU A 18 -1.21 -5.91 -23.99
C LEU A 18 -2.57 -5.38 -24.41
N SER A 19 -2.84 -4.12 -24.10
CA SER A 19 -4.01 -3.39 -24.62
C SER A 19 -3.71 -1.90 -24.78
N VAL A 20 -4.41 -1.26 -25.72
CA VAL A 20 -4.31 0.19 -25.96
C VAL A 20 -5.33 0.89 -25.07
N LEU A 21 -4.89 1.89 -24.31
CA LEU A 21 -5.77 2.66 -23.44
C LEU A 21 -6.75 3.52 -24.26
N SER A 22 -8.00 3.59 -23.79
CA SER A 22 -9.00 4.52 -24.33
C SER A 22 -8.66 5.97 -23.98
N TRP A 23 -9.26 6.95 -24.68
CA TRP A 23 -9.07 8.37 -24.37
C TRP A 23 -9.38 8.70 -22.90
N GLU A 24 -10.46 8.16 -22.34
CA GLU A 24 -10.82 8.38 -20.93
C GLU A 24 -9.74 7.85 -19.99
N GLN A 25 -9.15 6.70 -20.30
CA GLN A 25 -8.05 6.13 -19.51
C GLN A 25 -6.77 6.97 -19.67
N VAL A 26 -6.46 7.46 -20.88
CA VAL A 26 -5.32 8.36 -21.11
C VAL A 26 -5.49 9.67 -20.34
N GLN A 27 -6.69 10.24 -20.33
CA GLN A 27 -6.98 11.46 -19.57
C GLN A 27 -6.82 11.25 -18.06
N ARG A 28 -7.31 10.12 -17.52
CA ARG A 28 -7.09 9.77 -16.10
C ARG A 28 -5.61 9.58 -15.79
N LEU A 29 -4.87 8.91 -16.66
CA LEU A 29 -3.42 8.74 -16.52
C LEU A 29 -2.69 10.08 -16.47
N ASP A 30 -3.01 10.99 -17.39
CA ASP A 30 -2.41 12.31 -17.46
C ASP A 30 -2.66 13.10 -16.18
N ASN A 31 -3.93 13.14 -15.74
CA ASN A 31 -4.32 13.81 -14.49
C ASN A 31 -3.48 13.32 -13.31
N ILE A 32 -3.30 11.99 -13.15
CA ILE A 32 -2.49 11.42 -12.06
C ILE A 32 -1.01 11.85 -12.16
N LEU A 33 -0.46 11.98 -13.37
CA LEU A 33 0.95 12.34 -13.56
C LEU A 33 1.23 13.84 -13.48
N THR A 34 0.22 14.68 -13.72
CA THR A 34 0.30 16.14 -13.63
C THR A 34 -0.23 16.70 -12.31
N GLU A 35 -0.94 15.91 -11.50
CA GLU A 35 -1.39 16.32 -10.18
C GLU A 35 -0.18 16.57 -9.27
N THR A 36 -0.09 17.78 -8.72
CA THR A 36 0.93 18.10 -7.72
C THR A 36 0.63 17.35 -6.43
N ILE A 37 1.62 16.58 -5.95
CA ILE A 37 1.50 15.77 -4.75
C ILE A 37 2.48 16.26 -3.66
N PRO A 38 2.02 16.37 -2.40
CA PRO A 38 2.85 16.83 -1.30
C PRO A 38 3.71 15.70 -0.73
N ILE A 39 5.04 15.87 -0.77
CA ILE A 39 6.00 15.01 -0.09
C ILE A 39 6.41 15.66 1.23
N HIS A 40 5.96 15.05 2.32
CA HIS A 40 6.08 15.66 3.64
C HIS A 40 7.48 15.44 4.21
N GLY A 41 8.16 16.53 4.53
CA GLY A 41 9.40 16.51 5.29
C GLY A 41 9.15 16.21 6.77
N ARG A 42 10.03 15.41 7.37
CA ARG A 42 10.07 15.22 8.83
C ARG A 42 10.75 16.39 9.51
N TRP A 43 10.43 16.57 10.79
CA TRP A 43 10.98 17.64 11.65
C TRP A 43 10.68 19.03 11.09
N SER A 44 11.71 19.83 10.81
CA SER A 44 11.62 21.18 10.28
C SER A 44 11.87 21.26 8.77
N PHE A 45 11.93 20.13 8.06
CA PHE A 45 12.03 20.14 6.61
C PHE A 45 10.69 20.54 5.97
N PRO A 46 10.70 21.38 4.92
CA PRO A 46 9.49 21.83 4.26
C PRO A 46 8.76 20.68 3.56
N THR A 47 7.49 20.87 3.22
CA THR A 47 6.78 19.96 2.31
C THR A 47 7.21 20.29 0.87
N LEU A 48 7.54 19.27 0.09
CA LEU A 48 7.87 19.42 -1.33
C LEU A 48 6.60 19.26 -2.15
N GLU A 49 6.35 20.18 -3.06
CA GLU A 49 5.27 20.08 -4.03
C GLU A 49 5.84 19.56 -5.34
N MET A 50 5.48 18.33 -5.72
CA MET A 50 6.12 17.62 -6.84
C MET A 50 5.08 17.02 -7.78
N GLU A 51 5.31 17.09 -9.08
CA GLU A 51 4.52 16.36 -10.07
C GLU A 51 5.20 15.01 -10.39
N PRO A 52 4.48 13.87 -10.39
CA PRO A 52 5.07 12.58 -10.74
C PRO A 52 5.77 12.58 -12.10
N ARG A 53 5.21 13.28 -13.09
CA ARG A 53 5.83 13.47 -14.41
C ARG A 53 7.23 14.08 -14.30
N GLU A 54 7.38 15.15 -13.52
CA GLU A 54 8.66 15.85 -13.36
C GLU A 54 9.68 14.98 -12.60
N ILE A 55 9.22 14.23 -11.59
CA ILE A 55 10.08 13.25 -10.90
C ILE A 55 10.64 12.23 -11.89
N VAL A 56 9.76 11.63 -12.71
CA VAL A 56 10.16 10.63 -13.70
C VAL A 56 11.16 11.21 -14.70
N LYS A 57 10.88 12.40 -15.21
CA LYS A 57 11.72 13.10 -16.19
C LYS A 57 13.12 13.39 -15.64
N ILE A 58 13.22 13.99 -14.45
CA ILE A 58 14.50 14.35 -13.83
C ILE A 58 15.30 13.09 -13.49
N VAL A 59 14.66 12.10 -12.87
CA VAL A 59 15.33 10.84 -12.48
C VAL A 59 15.83 10.09 -13.71
N ARG A 60 15.00 9.91 -14.75
CA ARG A 60 15.40 9.24 -16.01
C ARG A 60 16.59 9.94 -16.65
N ARG A 61 16.53 11.26 -16.82
CA ARG A 61 17.61 12.05 -17.44
C ARG A 61 18.92 11.93 -16.66
N ARG A 62 18.87 11.97 -15.32
CA ARG A 62 20.06 11.83 -14.47
C ARG A 62 20.64 10.42 -14.49
N MET A 63 19.80 9.39 -14.56
CA MET A 63 20.24 8.00 -14.74
C MET A 63 20.99 7.81 -16.06
N GLU A 64 20.41 8.30 -17.16
CA GLU A 64 21.03 8.22 -18.49
C GLU A 64 22.35 9.01 -18.55
N ALA A 65 22.42 10.19 -17.93
CA ALA A 65 23.66 10.96 -17.81
C ALA A 65 24.77 10.21 -17.05
N LYS A 66 24.40 9.36 -16.09
CA LYS A 66 25.30 8.48 -15.34
C LYS A 66 25.53 7.12 -16.01
N GLN A 67 25.15 6.97 -17.29
CA GLN A 67 25.29 5.73 -18.08
C GLN A 67 24.49 4.54 -17.53
N ILE A 68 23.44 4.80 -16.75
CA ILE A 68 22.46 3.79 -16.35
C ILE A 68 21.30 3.85 -17.34
N LYS A 69 21.23 2.85 -18.23
CA LYS A 69 20.20 2.79 -19.27
C LYS A 69 18.84 2.49 -18.66
N VAL A 70 17.87 3.37 -18.91
CA VAL A 70 16.45 3.17 -18.58
C VAL A 70 15.74 2.70 -19.85
N ARG A 71 15.26 1.45 -19.85
CA ARG A 71 14.57 0.82 -20.98
C ARG A 71 13.17 1.41 -21.19
N GLU A 72 12.43 1.61 -20.10
CA GLU A 72 11.09 2.20 -20.09
C GLU A 72 10.71 2.59 -18.66
N VAL A 73 9.69 3.44 -18.53
CA VAL A 73 9.04 3.75 -17.25
C VAL A 73 7.59 3.30 -17.26
N ARG A 74 7.14 2.68 -16.17
CA ARG A 74 5.79 2.13 -16.03
C ARG A 74 5.11 2.64 -14.76
N LEU A 75 3.81 2.92 -14.83
CA LEU A 75 2.95 3.06 -13.66
C LEU A 75 2.40 1.69 -13.27
N ASN A 76 2.48 1.31 -11.99
CA ASN A 76 2.05 0.03 -11.48
C ASN A 76 1.03 0.15 -10.34
N GLY A 77 0.59 -1.00 -9.82
CA GLY A 77 -0.14 -1.10 -8.57
C GLY A 77 -1.57 -0.57 -8.67
N SER A 78 -2.10 -0.12 -7.54
CA SER A 78 -3.50 0.35 -7.48
C SER A 78 -3.77 1.57 -8.37
N ALA A 79 -2.75 2.39 -8.64
CA ALA A 79 -2.87 3.54 -9.53
C ALA A 79 -3.13 3.11 -10.98
N ALA A 80 -2.43 2.08 -11.47
CA ALA A 80 -2.67 1.53 -12.80
C ALA A 80 -4.09 0.94 -12.92
N SER A 81 -4.55 0.19 -11.91
CA SER A 81 -5.92 -0.34 -11.87
C SER A 81 -6.96 0.78 -11.86
N HIS A 82 -6.72 1.87 -11.13
CA HIS A 82 -7.62 3.04 -11.08
C HIS A 82 -7.69 3.78 -12.42
N VAL A 83 -6.57 3.91 -13.15
CA VAL A 83 -6.57 4.46 -14.51
C VAL A 83 -7.48 3.65 -15.44
N LEU A 84 -7.40 2.32 -15.37
CA LEU A 84 -8.17 1.42 -16.22
C LEU A 84 -9.65 1.39 -15.81
N HIS A 85 -9.94 1.39 -14.51
CA HIS A 85 -11.29 1.38 -13.97
C HIS A 85 -11.39 2.14 -12.63
N GLU A 86 -11.89 3.37 -12.72
CA GLU A 86 -12.00 4.33 -11.60
C GLU A 86 -12.84 3.79 -10.43
N ASP A 87 -14.00 3.20 -10.74
CA ASP A 87 -14.98 2.69 -9.76
C ASP A 87 -14.70 1.26 -9.27
N SER A 88 -13.45 0.79 -9.37
CA SER A 88 -13.06 -0.54 -8.86
C SER A 88 -13.30 -0.73 -7.36
N GLY A 89 -13.52 0.36 -6.60
CA GLY A 89 -13.68 0.34 -5.14
C GLY A 89 -12.37 0.11 -4.38
N LEU A 90 -11.26 -0.09 -5.10
CA LEU A 90 -9.91 -0.19 -4.52
C LEU A 90 -9.36 1.19 -4.17
N GLY A 91 -9.78 2.23 -4.91
CA GLY A 91 -9.06 3.50 -4.96
C GLY A 91 -7.63 3.29 -5.48
N TYR A 92 -6.80 4.33 -5.38
CA TYR A 92 -5.36 4.16 -5.44
C TYR A 92 -4.72 4.81 -4.23
N LYS A 93 -3.80 4.07 -3.63
CA LYS A 93 -3.12 4.51 -2.43
C LYS A 93 -1.75 5.05 -2.81
N ASP A 94 -0.80 4.15 -3.06
CA ASP A 94 0.56 4.51 -3.40
C ASP A 94 0.69 4.72 -4.93
N LEU A 95 1.57 5.64 -5.33
CA LEU A 95 1.92 5.90 -6.72
C LEU A 95 3.21 5.14 -7.06
N ASP A 96 3.04 3.94 -7.62
CA ASP A 96 4.14 3.02 -7.91
C ASP A 96 4.73 3.28 -9.30
N LEU A 97 5.91 3.92 -9.35
CA LEU A 97 6.64 4.21 -10.59
C LEU A 97 7.79 3.21 -10.75
N ILE A 98 7.73 2.39 -11.80
CA ILE A 98 8.76 1.40 -12.12
C ILE A 98 9.66 1.94 -13.23
N PHE A 99 10.92 2.13 -12.93
CA PHE A 99 12.00 2.36 -13.88
C PHE A 99 12.63 1.03 -14.25
N CYS A 100 12.39 0.55 -15.46
CA CYS A 100 13.05 -0.66 -15.97
C CYS A 100 14.47 -0.29 -16.38
N ALA A 101 15.47 -0.56 -15.54
CA ALA A 101 16.83 -0.05 -15.69
C ALA A 101 17.89 -1.15 -15.57
N GLU A 102 19.00 -1.01 -16.27
CA GLU A 102 20.13 -1.95 -16.20
C GLU A 102 20.98 -1.71 -14.94
N LEU A 103 20.78 -2.53 -13.91
CA LEU A 103 21.52 -2.45 -12.64
C LEU A 103 22.62 -3.52 -12.60
N LYS A 104 23.85 -3.20 -12.98
CA LYS A 104 24.91 -4.23 -13.13
C LYS A 104 25.56 -4.63 -11.81
N GLY A 105 25.55 -3.77 -10.79
CA GLY A 105 26.08 -4.07 -9.48
C GLY A 105 25.81 -2.97 -8.45
N GLU A 106 26.57 -2.99 -7.36
CA GLU A 106 26.40 -2.08 -6.22
C GLU A 106 26.58 -0.60 -6.57
N ALA A 107 27.46 -0.30 -7.53
CA ALA A 107 27.74 1.07 -7.97
C ALA A 107 26.49 1.74 -8.56
N GLU A 108 25.73 1.02 -9.39
CA GLU A 108 24.48 1.51 -9.96
C GLU A 108 23.41 1.71 -8.88
N PHE A 109 23.31 0.81 -7.89
CA PHE A 109 22.38 0.97 -6.75
C PHE A 109 22.67 2.23 -5.95
N GLN A 110 23.94 2.50 -5.65
CA GLN A 110 24.34 3.69 -4.91
C GLN A 110 24.13 4.96 -5.77
N THR A 111 24.42 4.89 -7.06
CA THR A 111 24.18 6.00 -8.01
C THR A 111 22.68 6.33 -8.11
N VAL A 112 21.80 5.33 -8.22
CA VAL A 112 20.34 5.52 -8.24
C VAL A 112 19.84 6.20 -6.97
N LYS A 113 20.35 5.76 -5.81
CA LYS A 113 20.03 6.38 -4.53
C LYS A 113 20.46 7.85 -4.49
N GLU A 114 21.67 8.15 -4.94
CA GLU A 114 22.16 9.53 -5.02
C GLU A 114 21.30 10.38 -5.95
N ILE A 115 20.97 9.88 -7.15
CA ILE A 115 20.10 10.58 -8.12
C ILE A 115 18.75 10.97 -7.51
N VAL A 116 18.11 10.05 -6.79
CA VAL A 116 16.80 10.32 -6.16
C VAL A 116 16.94 11.34 -5.02
N LEU A 117 17.96 11.23 -4.19
CA LEU A 117 18.19 12.20 -3.10
C LEU A 117 18.53 13.59 -3.66
N ASP A 118 19.36 13.67 -4.70
CA ASP A 118 19.68 14.92 -5.38
C ASP A 118 18.46 15.49 -6.10
N CYS A 119 17.53 14.63 -6.55
CA CYS A 119 16.25 15.07 -7.13
C CYS A 119 15.43 15.82 -6.07
N LEU A 120 15.30 15.28 -4.85
CA LEU A 120 14.61 15.95 -3.74
C LEU A 120 15.22 17.32 -3.39
N LEU A 121 16.53 17.47 -3.53
CA LEU A 121 17.23 18.74 -3.30
C LEU A 121 16.80 19.84 -4.29
N ASP A 122 16.50 19.46 -5.54
CA ASP A 122 16.03 20.40 -6.57
C ASP A 122 14.71 21.04 -6.18
N PHE A 123 13.78 20.23 -5.64
CA PHE A 123 12.41 20.63 -5.28
C PHE A 123 12.29 21.39 -3.96
N LEU A 124 13.40 21.61 -3.23
CA LEU A 124 13.36 22.47 -2.05
C LEU A 124 12.98 23.91 -2.43
N PRO A 125 12.11 24.57 -1.64
CA PRO A 125 11.63 25.91 -1.93
C PRO A 125 12.76 26.95 -1.91
N GLU A 126 12.53 28.07 -2.61
CA GLU A 126 13.45 29.20 -2.63
C GLU A 126 13.68 29.73 -1.20
N GLY A 127 14.95 29.98 -0.86
CA GLY A 127 15.36 30.44 0.47
C GLY A 127 15.93 29.36 1.39
N VAL A 128 15.85 28.07 1.02
CA VAL A 128 16.54 27.00 1.74
C VAL A 128 18.03 26.97 1.35
N ASN A 129 18.92 26.99 2.34
CA ASN A 129 20.36 26.85 2.09
C ASN A 129 20.69 25.39 1.71
N LYS A 130 20.74 25.13 0.39
CA LYS A 130 21.02 23.80 -0.17
C LYS A 130 22.45 23.31 0.10
N GLU A 131 23.42 24.20 0.33
CA GLU A 131 24.84 23.84 0.53
C GLU A 131 25.09 23.09 1.84
N LYS A 132 24.24 23.30 2.85
CA LYS A 132 24.35 22.63 4.16
C LYS A 132 23.60 21.30 4.21
N ILE A 133 22.84 20.96 3.17
CA ILE A 133 21.98 19.78 3.16
C ILE A 133 22.76 18.62 2.55
N THR A 134 22.88 17.54 3.32
CA THR A 134 23.55 16.31 2.87
C THR A 134 22.54 15.28 2.36
N PRO A 135 22.96 14.32 1.51
CA PRO A 135 22.11 13.21 1.10
C PRO A 135 21.56 12.40 2.28
N LEU A 136 22.34 12.26 3.37
CA LEU A 136 21.89 11.57 4.58
C LEU A 136 20.72 12.32 5.25
N THR A 137 20.82 13.65 5.36
CA THR A 137 19.74 14.46 5.93
C THR A 137 18.47 14.41 5.08
N LEU A 138 18.57 14.43 3.75
CA LEU A 138 17.41 14.30 2.84
C LEU A 138 16.76 12.93 2.96
N LYS A 139 17.56 11.88 3.04
CA LYS A 139 17.09 10.52 3.28
C LYS A 139 16.25 10.47 4.56
N GLU A 140 16.80 10.97 5.66
CA GLU A 140 16.13 10.92 6.96
C GLU A 140 14.84 11.74 6.98
N ALA A 141 14.83 12.87 6.26
CA ALA A 141 13.71 13.81 6.20
C ALA A 141 12.53 13.32 5.34
N TYR A 142 12.80 12.81 4.14
CA TYR A 142 11.74 12.58 3.14
C TYR A 142 11.52 11.10 2.79
N VAL A 143 12.49 10.24 3.06
CA VAL A 143 12.42 8.83 2.66
C VAL A 143 11.82 7.99 3.78
N GLN A 144 10.64 7.43 3.52
CA GLN A 144 9.94 6.58 4.49
C GLN A 144 10.54 5.17 4.53
N LYS A 145 10.87 4.62 3.36
CA LYS A 145 11.36 3.25 3.22
C LYS A 145 12.32 3.14 2.06
N MET A 146 13.43 2.42 2.27
CA MET A 146 14.32 1.98 1.20
C MET A 146 14.56 0.49 1.27
N VAL A 147 14.54 -0.16 0.12
CA VAL A 147 14.81 -1.59 -0.02
C VAL A 147 15.77 -1.77 -1.17
N LYS A 148 16.79 -2.60 -0.97
CA LYS A 148 17.69 -3.08 -2.02
C LYS A 148 17.64 -4.60 -2.04
N VAL A 149 17.37 -5.18 -3.20
CA VAL A 149 17.43 -6.62 -3.44
C VAL A 149 18.39 -6.86 -4.59
N CYS A 150 19.43 -7.64 -4.32
CA CYS A 150 20.43 -8.04 -5.31
C CYS A 150 20.79 -9.51 -5.06
N ASN A 151 20.13 -10.41 -5.77
CA ASN A 151 20.40 -11.83 -5.79
C ASN A 151 20.31 -12.36 -7.24
N ASP A 152 20.49 -13.66 -7.43
CA ASP A 152 20.56 -14.26 -8.77
C ASP A 152 19.26 -14.14 -9.58
N SER A 153 18.11 -14.08 -8.91
CA SER A 153 16.79 -13.98 -9.57
C SER A 153 16.18 -12.58 -9.56
N ASP A 154 16.41 -11.83 -8.49
CA ASP A 154 15.80 -10.53 -8.23
C ASP A 154 16.88 -9.46 -8.05
N ARG A 155 16.80 -8.43 -8.88
CA ARG A 155 17.68 -7.28 -8.84
C ARG A 155 16.88 -5.98 -9.00
N TRP A 156 16.60 -5.34 -7.88
CA TRP A 156 15.80 -4.12 -7.85
C TRP A 156 16.02 -3.30 -6.58
N SER A 157 15.70 -2.01 -6.68
CA SER A 157 15.73 -1.03 -5.60
C SER A 157 14.37 -0.37 -5.46
N LEU A 158 14.01 0.07 -4.25
CA LEU A 158 12.80 0.83 -4.00
C LEU A 158 13.10 1.96 -3.03
N ILE A 159 12.62 3.16 -3.36
CA ILE A 159 12.66 4.35 -2.52
C ILE A 159 11.22 4.88 -2.42
N SER A 160 10.65 4.81 -1.22
CA SER A 160 9.29 5.29 -0.93
C SER A 160 9.38 6.64 -0.21
N LEU A 161 8.74 7.65 -0.79
CA LEU A 161 8.70 9.02 -0.31
C LEU A 161 7.42 9.25 0.49
N SER A 162 7.56 9.91 1.64
CA SER A 162 6.49 10.03 2.63
C SER A 162 5.40 11.00 2.17
N ASN A 163 4.16 10.53 2.18
CA ASN A 163 2.98 11.39 2.13
C ASN A 163 2.08 11.09 3.32
N ASN A 164 1.87 12.08 4.19
CA ASN A 164 1.10 11.90 5.43
C ASN A 164 -0.39 11.62 5.18
N SER A 165 -0.88 11.79 3.95
CA SER A 165 -2.22 11.37 3.54
C SER A 165 -2.34 9.87 3.21
N GLY A 166 -1.22 9.13 3.28
CA GLY A 166 -1.15 7.71 2.92
C GLY A 166 -0.92 7.44 1.43
N LYS A 167 -0.86 8.47 0.58
CA LYS A 167 -0.54 8.35 -0.86
C LYS A 167 0.96 8.48 -1.14
N ASN A 168 1.75 7.47 -0.78
CA ASN A 168 3.20 7.56 -0.92
C ASN A 168 3.62 7.47 -2.39
N VAL A 169 4.78 8.05 -2.72
CA VAL A 169 5.39 7.89 -4.05
C VAL A 169 6.46 6.83 -3.95
N GLU A 170 6.29 5.71 -4.65
CA GLU A 170 7.26 4.62 -4.66
C GLU A 170 8.03 4.61 -5.99
N LEU A 171 9.31 4.97 -5.91
CA LEU A 171 10.23 4.89 -7.04
C LEU A 171 10.93 3.54 -6.99
N LYS A 172 10.57 2.64 -7.91
CA LYS A 172 11.09 1.28 -8.00
C LYS A 172 11.99 1.16 -9.22
N PHE A 173 13.23 0.75 -9.03
CA PHE A 173 14.23 0.58 -10.08
C PHE A 173 14.46 -0.91 -10.29
N VAL A 174 14.05 -1.45 -11.43
CA VAL A 174 13.99 -2.90 -11.67
C VAL A 174 14.87 -3.29 -12.84
N ASP A 175 15.85 -4.15 -12.58
CA ASP A 175 16.56 -4.86 -13.63
C ASP A 175 15.91 -6.23 -13.88
N SER A 176 15.78 -7.04 -12.82
CA SER A 176 15.05 -8.30 -12.82
C SER A 176 14.12 -8.39 -11.60
N LEU A 177 12.90 -8.88 -11.82
CA LEU A 177 11.92 -9.10 -10.77
C LEU A 177 11.09 -10.33 -11.10
N ARG A 178 11.23 -11.37 -10.30
CA ARG A 178 10.50 -12.62 -10.47
C ARG A 178 9.02 -12.46 -10.16
N ARG A 179 8.71 -11.80 -9.04
CA ARG A 179 7.33 -11.64 -8.55
C ARG A 179 6.79 -10.26 -8.89
N GLN A 180 5.92 -10.19 -9.89
CA GLN A 180 5.42 -8.91 -10.40
C GLN A 180 3.98 -8.59 -9.97
N PHE A 181 3.20 -9.59 -9.54
CA PHE A 181 1.82 -9.41 -9.07
C PHE A 181 1.45 -10.45 -8.01
N GLU A 182 0.37 -10.19 -7.26
CA GLU A 182 -0.22 -11.17 -6.33
C GLU A 182 -1.58 -11.68 -6.85
N PHE A 183 -2.44 -10.78 -7.31
CA PHE A 183 -3.72 -11.08 -7.95
C PHE A 183 -3.84 -10.37 -9.30
N SER A 184 -4.76 -10.84 -10.14
CA SER A 184 -5.02 -10.21 -11.45
C SER A 184 -5.47 -8.74 -11.37
N VAL A 185 -6.11 -8.34 -10.28
CA VAL A 185 -6.63 -6.96 -10.11
C VAL A 185 -5.53 -5.92 -9.85
N ASP A 186 -4.31 -6.36 -9.52
CA ASP A 186 -3.13 -5.54 -9.26
C ASP A 186 -1.97 -5.83 -10.22
N SER A 187 -2.23 -6.54 -11.31
CA SER A 187 -1.20 -6.95 -12.29
C SER A 187 -1.00 -5.96 -13.44
N PHE A 188 -1.62 -4.78 -13.40
CA PHE A 188 -1.55 -3.83 -14.49
C PHE A 188 -0.32 -2.93 -14.39
N GLN A 189 0.37 -2.78 -15.51
CA GLN A 189 1.49 -1.87 -15.69
C GLN A 189 1.24 -1.02 -16.94
N ILE A 190 1.24 0.31 -16.81
CA ILE A 190 0.98 1.22 -17.92
C ILE A 190 2.30 1.87 -18.35
N LYS A 191 2.66 1.73 -19.62
CA LYS A 191 3.89 2.30 -20.17
C LYS A 191 3.76 3.81 -20.32
N LEU A 192 4.68 4.56 -19.73
CA LEU A 192 4.60 6.02 -19.65
C LEU A 192 5.38 6.73 -20.76
N ASP A 193 6.32 6.06 -21.41
CA ASP A 193 7.26 6.67 -22.37
C ASP A 193 6.57 7.50 -23.46
N SER A 194 5.49 7.00 -24.05
CA SER A 194 4.74 7.72 -25.09
C SER A 194 4.07 8.99 -24.59
N LEU A 195 3.59 8.99 -23.34
CA LEU A 195 2.98 10.17 -22.71
C LEU A 195 4.05 11.20 -22.32
N LEU A 196 5.17 10.74 -21.76
CA LEU A 196 6.29 11.60 -21.40
C LEU A 196 6.88 12.29 -22.64
N LEU A 197 7.08 11.54 -23.73
CA LEU A 197 7.57 12.08 -25.00
C LEU A 197 6.60 13.11 -25.59
N PHE A 198 5.29 12.86 -25.49
CA PHE A 198 4.28 13.81 -25.95
C PHE A 198 4.42 15.17 -25.24
N HIS A 199 4.58 15.17 -23.91
CA HIS A 199 4.77 16.40 -23.14
C HIS A 199 6.11 17.10 -23.41
N GLU A 200 7.13 16.38 -23.87
CA GLU A 200 8.42 16.96 -24.25
C GLU A 200 8.40 17.60 -25.63
N CYS A 201 7.56 17.11 -26.55
CA CYS A 201 7.58 17.51 -27.96
C CYS A 201 6.35 18.31 -28.41
N SER A 202 5.20 18.21 -27.73
CA SER A 202 3.97 18.89 -28.13
C SER A 202 3.80 20.23 -27.41
N GLU A 203 3.55 21.30 -28.17
CA GLU A 203 3.13 22.59 -27.62
C GLU A 203 1.61 22.63 -27.34
N ASN A 204 0.84 21.74 -27.98
CA ASN A 204 -0.62 21.68 -27.86
C ASN A 204 -1.05 20.73 -26.73
N PRO A 205 -2.12 21.09 -25.97
CA PRO A 205 -2.70 20.20 -24.98
C PRO A 205 -3.33 18.97 -25.65
N MET A 206 -3.45 17.88 -24.89
CA MET A 206 -4.11 16.67 -25.38
C MET A 206 -5.62 16.89 -25.58
N SER A 207 -6.17 16.21 -26.59
CA SER A 207 -7.60 16.13 -26.86
C SER A 207 -7.98 14.74 -27.37
N ALA A 208 -9.28 14.41 -27.41
CA ALA A 208 -9.76 13.12 -27.89
C ALA A 208 -9.31 12.76 -29.32
N THR A 209 -8.99 13.74 -30.15
CA THR A 209 -8.48 13.54 -31.52
C THR A 209 -6.96 13.71 -31.63
N PHE A 210 -6.30 14.14 -30.56
CA PHE A 210 -4.86 14.42 -30.54
C PHE A 210 -4.29 14.04 -29.19
N HIS A 211 -3.90 12.77 -29.07
CA HIS A 211 -3.27 12.20 -27.88
C HIS A 211 -2.31 11.06 -28.26
N PRO A 212 -1.29 10.76 -27.46
CA PRO A 212 -0.40 9.65 -27.71
C PRO A 212 -1.15 8.31 -27.56
N THR A 213 -0.67 7.29 -28.27
CA THR A 213 -1.10 5.91 -28.05
C THR A 213 -0.38 5.35 -26.83
N ILE A 214 -1.13 5.00 -25.79
CA ILE A 214 -0.59 4.46 -24.54
C ILE A 214 -0.91 2.97 -24.43
N ILE A 215 0.09 2.18 -24.03
CA ILE A 215 -0.04 0.73 -23.91
C ILE A 215 -0.07 0.34 -22.43
N GLY A 216 -1.11 -0.40 -22.05
CA GLY A 216 -1.20 -1.14 -20.81
C GLY A 216 -0.73 -2.58 -21.00
N GLU A 217 -0.08 -3.12 -19.99
CA GLU A 217 0.34 -4.52 -19.91
C GLU A 217 -0.23 -5.16 -18.64
N SER A 218 -0.71 -6.39 -18.74
CA SER A 218 -1.10 -7.22 -17.60
C SER A 218 -0.08 -8.32 -17.38
N VAL A 219 0.69 -8.23 -16.29
CA VAL A 219 1.68 -9.26 -15.93
C VAL A 219 1.04 -10.55 -15.41
N TYR A 220 -0.28 -10.58 -15.25
CA TYR A 220 -1.07 -11.80 -15.08
C TYR A 220 -1.10 -12.66 -16.37
N GLY A 221 -0.77 -12.06 -17.52
CA GLY A 221 -0.56 -12.71 -18.81
C GLY A 221 -1.70 -12.53 -19.81
N ASP A 222 -2.90 -12.16 -19.36
CA ASP A 222 -4.03 -11.82 -20.22
C ASP A 222 -4.64 -10.51 -19.72
N PHE A 223 -4.66 -9.49 -20.58
CA PHE A 223 -5.12 -8.15 -20.24
C PHE A 223 -6.63 -8.10 -20.07
N ASP A 224 -7.37 -8.61 -21.05
CA ASP A 224 -8.83 -8.55 -21.06
C ASP A 224 -9.42 -9.41 -19.94
N ALA A 225 -8.84 -10.57 -19.65
CA ALA A 225 -9.25 -11.39 -18.51
C ALA A 225 -9.01 -10.68 -17.17
N ALA A 226 -7.84 -10.07 -16.98
CA ALA A 226 -7.55 -9.31 -15.76
C ALA A 226 -8.49 -8.10 -15.63
N LEU A 227 -8.78 -7.41 -16.74
CA LEU A 227 -9.69 -6.27 -16.76
C LEU A 227 -11.12 -6.70 -16.43
N ALA A 228 -11.58 -7.84 -16.96
CA ALA A 228 -12.85 -8.44 -16.60
C ALA A 228 -12.91 -8.79 -15.10
N HIS A 229 -11.82 -9.31 -14.51
CA HIS A 229 -11.76 -9.53 -13.06
C HIS A 229 -11.88 -8.23 -12.27
N LEU A 230 -11.24 -7.15 -12.73
CA LEU A 230 -11.34 -5.84 -12.08
C LEU A 230 -12.77 -5.29 -12.12
N HIS A 231 -13.45 -5.38 -13.28
CA HIS A 231 -14.85 -4.92 -13.44
C HIS A 231 -15.84 -5.71 -12.59
N HIS A 232 -15.68 -7.04 -12.53
CA HIS A 232 -16.60 -7.93 -11.81
C HIS A 232 -16.17 -8.19 -10.36
N LYS A 233 -15.15 -7.49 -9.87
CA LYS A 233 -14.56 -7.65 -8.53
C LYS A 233 -14.21 -9.11 -8.21
N LEU A 234 -13.48 -9.77 -9.11
CA LEU A 234 -13.06 -11.16 -8.96
C LEU A 234 -11.62 -11.28 -8.45
N ILE A 235 -11.41 -12.18 -7.51
CA ILE A 235 -10.09 -12.54 -6.97
C ILE A 235 -9.61 -13.79 -7.70
N CYS A 236 -8.55 -13.62 -8.48
CA CYS A 236 -7.89 -14.69 -9.22
C CYS A 236 -6.37 -14.48 -9.21
N THR A 237 -5.62 -15.58 -9.17
CA THR A 237 -4.16 -15.62 -9.31
C THR A 237 -3.77 -16.86 -10.13
N ARG A 238 -2.70 -16.77 -10.92
CA ARG A 238 -2.15 -17.89 -11.70
C ARG A 238 -0.93 -18.54 -11.04
N ASN A 239 -0.25 -17.80 -10.16
CA ASN A 239 1.03 -18.20 -9.55
C ASN A 239 0.89 -18.27 -8.02
N PRO A 240 0.08 -19.19 -7.47
CA PRO A 240 -0.12 -19.29 -6.03
C PRO A 240 1.20 -19.49 -5.26
N GLU A 241 2.16 -20.19 -5.85
CA GLU A 241 3.49 -20.46 -5.30
C GLU A 241 4.38 -19.22 -5.11
N GLU A 242 4.03 -18.11 -5.75
CA GLU A 242 4.76 -16.86 -5.66
C GLU A 242 4.19 -15.92 -4.60
N ILE A 243 2.99 -16.20 -4.09
CA ILE A 243 2.37 -15.42 -3.03
C ILE A 243 3.15 -15.60 -1.73
N ARG A 244 3.48 -14.49 -1.07
CA ARG A 244 4.10 -14.44 0.26
C ARG A 244 3.06 -14.22 1.35
N GLY A 245 3.46 -14.24 2.61
CA GLY A 245 2.58 -14.05 3.76
C GLY A 245 1.74 -12.77 3.70
N GLY A 246 2.26 -11.70 3.08
CA GLY A 246 1.50 -10.47 2.82
C GLY A 246 0.26 -10.66 1.94
N GLY A 247 0.23 -11.68 1.09
CA GLY A 247 -0.90 -11.97 0.22
C GLY A 247 -2.17 -12.35 0.97
N LEU A 248 -2.07 -12.96 2.16
CA LEU A 248 -3.23 -13.19 3.03
C LEU A 248 -3.90 -11.87 3.45
N LEU A 249 -3.08 -10.88 3.80
CA LEU A 249 -3.56 -9.56 4.22
C LEU A 249 -4.24 -8.87 3.04
N LYS A 250 -3.61 -8.89 1.87
CA LYS A 250 -4.19 -8.33 0.63
C LYS A 250 -5.48 -9.05 0.23
N TYR A 251 -5.53 -10.37 0.34
CA TYR A 251 -6.74 -11.16 0.08
C TYR A 251 -7.90 -10.71 0.98
N CYS A 252 -7.68 -10.61 2.29
CA CYS A 252 -8.71 -10.13 3.22
C CYS A 252 -9.12 -8.68 2.94
N HIS A 253 -8.18 -7.87 2.45
CA HIS A 253 -8.41 -6.48 2.07
C HIS A 253 -9.30 -6.35 0.81
N LEU A 254 -9.18 -7.29 -0.13
CA LEU A 254 -10.07 -7.41 -1.28
C LEU A 254 -11.47 -7.87 -0.85
N LEU A 255 -11.58 -8.84 0.06
CA LEU A 255 -12.87 -9.33 0.56
C LEU A 255 -13.72 -8.23 1.20
N VAL A 256 -13.13 -7.34 2.01
CA VAL A 256 -13.87 -6.20 2.61
C VAL A 256 -14.21 -5.08 1.62
N ARG A 257 -13.81 -5.21 0.35
CA ARG A 257 -14.21 -4.33 -0.76
C ARG A 257 -15.16 -5.02 -1.73
N ASP A 258 -15.83 -6.07 -1.25
CA ASP A 258 -16.82 -6.87 -1.98
C ASP A 258 -16.24 -7.67 -3.16
N PHE A 259 -14.93 -7.90 -3.17
CA PHE A 259 -14.34 -8.83 -4.13
C PHE A 259 -14.66 -10.28 -3.75
N ARG A 260 -14.87 -11.12 -4.75
CA ARG A 260 -15.28 -12.52 -4.59
C ARG A 260 -14.33 -13.44 -5.34
N ALA A 261 -14.19 -14.67 -4.87
CA ALA A 261 -13.41 -15.67 -5.59
C ALA A 261 -14.02 -15.94 -6.97
N ALA A 262 -13.17 -16.02 -8.01
CA ALA A 262 -13.62 -16.50 -9.32
C ALA A 262 -14.06 -17.98 -9.28
N SER A 263 -13.42 -18.77 -8.42
CA SER A 263 -13.72 -20.19 -8.17
C SER A 263 -13.61 -20.50 -6.68
N GLU A 264 -14.70 -21.01 -6.07
CA GLU A 264 -14.72 -21.33 -4.64
C GLU A 264 -13.78 -22.49 -4.28
N SER A 265 -13.66 -23.49 -5.15
CA SER A 265 -12.83 -24.68 -4.91
C SER A 265 -11.34 -24.33 -4.91
N GLU A 266 -10.90 -23.56 -5.91
CA GLU A 266 -9.53 -23.06 -6.02
C GLU A 266 -9.20 -22.10 -4.87
N MET A 267 -10.13 -21.22 -4.51
CA MET A 267 -9.93 -20.27 -3.43
C MET A 267 -9.72 -20.96 -2.08
N LYS A 268 -10.45 -22.05 -1.78
CA LYS A 268 -10.21 -22.82 -0.54
C LYS A 268 -8.79 -23.37 -0.46
N MET A 269 -8.24 -23.83 -1.58
CA MET A 269 -6.84 -24.27 -1.64
C MET A 269 -5.88 -23.09 -1.45
N LEU A 270 -6.16 -21.98 -2.12
CA LEU A 270 -5.35 -20.76 -2.03
C LEU A 270 -5.33 -20.17 -0.62
N GLN A 271 -6.47 -20.14 0.08
CA GLN A 271 -6.54 -19.66 1.47
C GLN A 271 -5.64 -20.50 2.39
N ARG A 272 -5.66 -21.83 2.27
CA ARG A 272 -4.77 -22.71 3.04
C ARG A 272 -3.30 -22.41 2.76
N TYR A 273 -2.96 -22.19 1.50
CA TYR A 273 -1.62 -21.80 1.09
C TYR A 273 -1.22 -20.44 1.70
N MET A 274 -2.06 -19.42 1.55
CA MET A 274 -1.83 -18.07 2.09
C MET A 274 -1.68 -18.07 3.62
N CYS A 275 -2.53 -18.82 4.34
CA CYS A 275 -2.39 -19.00 5.79
C CYS A 275 -1.06 -19.67 6.14
N SER A 276 -0.72 -20.79 5.50
CA SER A 276 0.56 -21.45 5.74
C SER A 276 1.75 -20.53 5.48
N ARG A 277 1.72 -19.79 4.36
CA ARG A 277 2.79 -18.87 3.98
C ARG A 277 2.89 -17.67 4.93
N PHE A 278 1.78 -17.20 5.47
CA PHE A 278 1.74 -16.17 6.52
C PHE A 278 2.47 -16.62 7.78
N PHE A 279 2.20 -17.83 8.28
CA PHE A 279 2.88 -18.35 9.47
C PHE A 279 4.37 -18.63 9.26
N ILE A 280 4.77 -19.02 8.04
CA ILE A 280 6.19 -19.27 7.78
C ILE A 280 6.96 -17.95 7.57
N ASP A 281 6.32 -16.95 6.95
CA ASP A 281 6.96 -15.63 6.75
C ASP A 281 6.94 -14.77 8.02
N PHE A 282 5.96 -14.98 8.92
CA PHE A 282 5.80 -14.27 10.20
C PHE A 282 5.57 -15.30 11.32
N SER A 283 6.64 -15.96 11.74
CA SER A 283 6.57 -17.08 12.69
C SER A 283 6.30 -16.64 14.13
N ASP A 284 6.71 -15.44 14.51
CA ASP A 284 6.53 -14.89 15.84
C ASP A 284 5.28 -14.00 15.96
N VAL A 285 4.57 -14.11 17.10
CA VAL A 285 3.35 -13.31 17.36
C VAL A 285 3.66 -11.80 17.44
N GLY A 286 4.85 -11.43 17.90
CA GLY A 286 5.31 -10.04 17.91
C GLY A 286 5.55 -9.50 16.49
N GLU A 287 6.09 -10.31 15.59
CA GLU A 287 6.20 -9.97 14.17
C GLU A 287 4.84 -9.84 13.49
N GLN A 288 3.94 -10.79 13.74
CA GLN A 288 2.56 -10.73 13.24
C GLN A 288 1.85 -9.46 13.72
N ARG A 289 1.97 -9.11 15.01
CA ARG A 289 1.43 -7.86 15.56
C ARG A 289 1.95 -6.65 14.82
N ARG A 290 3.28 -6.49 14.74
CA ARG A 290 3.93 -5.35 14.04
C ARG A 290 3.47 -5.27 12.59
N LYS A 291 3.35 -6.41 11.91
CA LYS A 291 2.91 -6.46 10.52
C LYS A 291 1.45 -6.06 10.36
N LEU A 292 0.55 -6.54 11.23
CA LEU A 292 -0.87 -6.19 11.21
C LEU A 292 -1.10 -4.72 11.54
N GLU A 293 -0.47 -4.20 12.60
CA GLU A 293 -0.57 -2.79 12.98
C GLU A 293 -0.07 -1.88 11.85
N SER A 294 1.09 -2.21 11.25
CA SER A 294 1.60 -1.49 10.09
C SER A 294 0.67 -1.58 8.88
N TYR A 295 0.06 -2.74 8.62
CA TYR A 295 -0.89 -2.90 7.51
C TYR A 295 -2.14 -2.04 7.70
N LEU A 296 -2.72 -2.05 8.91
CA LEU A 296 -3.89 -1.23 9.25
C LEU A 296 -3.59 0.26 9.12
N GLN A 297 -2.45 0.70 9.66
CA GLN A 297 -2.04 2.11 9.58
C GLN A 297 -1.82 2.56 8.14
N ASN A 298 -1.27 1.69 7.29
CA ASN A 298 -0.97 2.03 5.91
C ASN A 298 -2.21 1.95 5.00
N HIS A 299 -3.07 0.93 5.13
CA HIS A 299 -4.13 0.67 4.14
C HIS A 299 -5.51 1.21 4.49
N PHE A 300 -5.71 1.68 5.73
CA PHE A 300 -7.02 2.14 6.22
C PHE A 300 -7.03 3.62 6.63
N VAL A 301 -6.08 4.43 6.13
CA VAL A 301 -6.12 5.89 6.30
C VAL A 301 -7.41 6.42 5.66
N GLY A 302 -8.25 7.09 6.45
CA GLY A 302 -9.57 7.57 6.00
C GLY A 302 -10.65 6.50 5.89
N LEU A 303 -10.36 5.24 6.26
CA LEU A 303 -11.30 4.11 6.25
C LEU A 303 -11.31 3.40 7.62
N GLU A 304 -11.28 4.18 8.70
CA GLU A 304 -11.21 3.69 10.08
C GLU A 304 -12.34 2.69 10.38
N ASP A 305 -13.56 3.00 9.97
CA ASP A 305 -14.76 2.16 10.19
C ASP A 305 -14.62 0.74 9.62
N ARG A 306 -13.81 0.56 8.56
CA ARG A 306 -13.59 -0.74 7.91
C ARG A 306 -12.50 -1.58 8.56
N LYS A 307 -11.72 -1.03 9.51
CA LYS A 307 -10.64 -1.78 10.18
C LYS A 307 -11.20 -2.97 10.95
N TYR A 308 -12.36 -2.81 11.60
CA TYR A 308 -13.02 -3.89 12.32
C TYR A 308 -13.46 -5.02 11.38
N ASP A 309 -14.16 -4.69 10.30
CA ASP A 309 -14.63 -5.68 9.31
C ASP A 309 -13.46 -6.44 8.68
N TYR A 310 -12.35 -5.75 8.44
CA TYR A 310 -11.13 -6.37 7.94
C TYR A 310 -10.53 -7.36 8.94
N LEU A 311 -10.42 -6.98 10.21
CA LEU A 311 -9.90 -7.86 11.25
C LEU A 311 -10.80 -9.08 11.46
N MET A 312 -12.12 -8.91 11.42
CA MET A 312 -13.07 -10.02 11.51
C MET A 312 -13.02 -10.94 10.28
N THR A 313 -12.82 -10.37 9.09
CA THR A 313 -12.60 -11.14 7.86
C THR A 313 -11.31 -11.95 7.95
N LEU A 314 -10.21 -11.34 8.41
CA LEU A 314 -8.94 -12.02 8.62
C LEU A 314 -9.08 -13.13 9.67
N HIS A 315 -9.73 -12.84 10.80
CA HIS A 315 -10.00 -13.82 11.85
C HIS A 315 -10.75 -15.03 11.29
N ARG A 316 -11.81 -14.81 10.52
CA ARG A 316 -12.60 -15.88 9.89
C ARG A 316 -11.75 -16.73 8.94
N VAL A 317 -10.97 -16.11 8.05
CA VAL A 317 -10.12 -16.83 7.09
C VAL A 317 -9.04 -17.64 7.80
N VAL A 318 -8.38 -17.08 8.82
CA VAL A 318 -7.38 -17.81 9.61
C VAL A 318 -8.02 -18.97 10.37
N ASN A 319 -9.21 -18.79 10.94
CA ASN A 319 -9.90 -19.85 11.67
C ASN A 319 -10.31 -21.03 10.76
N GLU A 320 -10.88 -20.74 9.59
CA GLU A 320 -11.41 -21.74 8.65
C GLU A 320 -10.32 -22.47 7.85
N SER A 321 -9.25 -21.76 7.47
CA SER A 321 -8.28 -22.24 6.47
C SER A 321 -6.90 -22.60 7.03
N THR A 322 -6.66 -22.43 8.33
CA THR A 322 -5.43 -22.90 8.97
C THR A 322 -5.48 -24.41 9.25
N VAL A 323 -4.48 -25.14 8.74
CA VAL A 323 -4.36 -26.59 8.88
C VAL A 323 -4.09 -26.98 10.35
N CYS A 324 -4.62 -28.13 10.79
CA CYS A 324 -4.60 -28.60 12.18
C CYS A 324 -3.22 -28.68 12.85
N LEU A 325 -2.13 -28.77 12.05
CA LEU A 325 -0.76 -28.88 12.55
C LEU A 325 -0.25 -27.60 13.24
N MET A 326 -0.95 -26.47 13.09
CA MET A 326 -0.57 -25.17 13.68
C MET A 326 -1.60 -24.68 14.70
N GLY A 327 -2.10 -25.58 15.56
CA GLY A 327 -3.21 -25.27 16.47
C GLY A 327 -2.88 -24.28 17.59
N HIS A 328 -1.60 -24.18 18.01
CA HIS A 328 -1.17 -23.22 19.02
C HIS A 328 -0.97 -21.83 18.41
N GLU A 329 -0.22 -21.77 17.31
CA GLU A 329 0.04 -20.57 16.53
C GLU A 329 -1.28 -19.95 16.05
N ARG A 330 -2.20 -20.79 15.55
CA ARG A 330 -3.55 -20.35 15.17
C ARG A 330 -4.26 -19.63 16.31
N ARG A 331 -4.28 -20.21 17.52
CA ARG A 331 -4.96 -19.60 18.67
C ARG A 331 -4.31 -18.27 19.05
N GLN A 332 -2.98 -18.22 19.12
CA GLN A 332 -2.26 -16.98 19.41
C GLN A 332 -2.55 -15.87 18.40
N THR A 333 -2.60 -16.19 17.11
CA THR A 333 -2.93 -15.22 16.05
C THR A 333 -4.39 -14.79 16.11
N LEU A 334 -5.34 -15.70 16.37
CA LEU A 334 -6.75 -15.36 16.52
C LEU A 334 -6.99 -14.45 17.75
N ASP A 335 -6.32 -14.74 18.87
CA ASP A 335 -6.36 -13.90 20.08
C ASP A 335 -5.76 -12.51 19.80
N LEU A 336 -4.64 -12.44 19.07
CA LEU A 336 -4.04 -11.18 18.63
C LEU A 336 -5.00 -10.36 17.76
N ILE A 337 -5.62 -10.98 16.75
CA ILE A 337 -6.57 -10.30 15.86
C ILE A 337 -7.77 -9.79 16.66
N THR A 338 -8.29 -10.60 17.59
CA THR A 338 -9.40 -10.21 18.47
C THR A 338 -9.03 -9.02 19.35
N ALA A 339 -7.83 -9.03 19.96
CA ALA A 339 -7.35 -7.92 20.77
C ALA A 339 -7.21 -6.62 19.95
N LEU A 340 -6.71 -6.70 18.71
CA LEU A 340 -6.65 -5.56 17.80
C LEU A 340 -8.03 -5.05 17.42
N ALA A 341 -8.99 -5.94 17.16
CA ALA A 341 -10.36 -5.55 16.81
C ALA A 341 -11.07 -4.86 17.98
N MET A 342 -10.89 -5.34 19.21
CA MET A 342 -11.42 -4.69 20.42
C MET A 342 -10.81 -3.31 20.63
N ARG A 343 -9.52 -3.14 20.34
CA ARG A 343 -8.86 -1.83 20.38
C ARG A 343 -9.46 -0.86 19.36
N VAL A 344 -9.68 -1.30 18.12
CA VAL A 344 -10.33 -0.48 17.08
C VAL A 344 -11.73 -0.04 17.52
N LEU A 345 -12.53 -0.95 18.09
CA LEU A 345 -13.86 -0.60 18.61
C LEU A 345 -13.81 0.39 19.78
N ALA A 346 -12.81 0.26 20.66
CA ALA A 346 -12.60 1.21 21.75
C ALA A 346 -12.22 2.60 21.23
N GLU A 347 -11.32 2.68 20.24
CA GLU A 347 -10.90 3.93 19.59
C GLU A 347 -12.06 4.61 18.85
N GLN A 348 -13.00 3.83 18.31
CA GLN A 348 -14.22 4.32 17.64
C GLN A 348 -15.36 4.70 18.59
N ASN A 349 -15.17 4.64 19.92
CA ASN A 349 -16.21 4.88 20.94
C ASN A 349 -17.48 4.00 20.78
N VAL A 350 -17.37 2.83 20.14
CA VAL A 350 -18.49 1.86 20.06
C VAL A 350 -18.58 1.04 21.35
N ILE A 351 -17.52 1.02 22.15
CA ILE A 351 -17.55 0.58 23.54
C ILE A 351 -17.84 1.82 24.39
N PRO A 352 -19.00 1.94 25.06
CA PRO A 352 -19.20 3.04 25.99
C PRO A 352 -18.09 2.98 27.03
N SER A 353 -17.37 4.10 27.18
CA SER A 353 -16.45 4.30 28.30
C SER A 353 -17.10 3.77 29.57
N THR A 354 -16.47 2.80 30.22
CA THR A 354 -16.96 2.20 31.46
C THR A 354 -17.12 3.22 32.59
N ALA A 355 -16.61 4.45 32.41
CA ALA A 355 -16.91 5.60 33.27
C ALA A 355 -18.40 5.98 33.30
N ASN A 356 -19.17 5.66 32.24
CA ASN A 356 -20.58 6.03 32.10
C ASN A 356 -21.52 4.81 31.95
N VAL A 357 -21.05 3.59 32.23
CA VAL A 357 -21.92 2.40 32.24
C VAL A 357 -22.56 2.28 33.63
N THR A 358 -23.83 2.67 33.73
CA THR A 358 -24.63 2.39 34.92
C THR A 358 -25.07 0.93 34.89
N CYS A 359 -24.33 0.06 35.58
CA CYS A 359 -24.74 -1.34 35.76
C CYS A 359 -25.92 -1.41 36.74
N PHE A 360 -27.12 -1.69 36.24
CA PHE A 360 -28.25 -2.05 37.10
C PHE A 360 -28.06 -3.48 37.59
N TYR A 361 -27.45 -3.64 38.75
CA TYR A 361 -27.41 -4.94 39.43
C TYR A 361 -28.79 -5.20 40.04
N GLN A 362 -29.52 -6.18 39.51
CA GLN A 362 -30.75 -6.65 40.15
C GLN A 362 -30.34 -7.51 41.36
N PRO A 363 -30.72 -7.14 42.60
CA PRO A 363 -30.36 -7.94 43.78
C PRO A 363 -30.91 -9.36 43.66
N ALA A 364 -30.17 -10.33 44.18
CA ALA A 364 -30.60 -11.72 44.21
C ALA A 364 -31.96 -11.86 44.94
N PRO A 365 -32.85 -12.80 44.54
CA PRO A 365 -34.27 -12.84 44.92
C PRO A 365 -34.60 -12.95 46.42
N TYR A 366 -33.60 -13.17 47.27
CA TYR A 366 -33.79 -13.31 48.72
C TYR A 366 -33.59 -12.01 49.50
N VAL A 367 -33.21 -10.91 48.84
CA VAL A 367 -33.07 -9.58 49.49
C VAL A 367 -34.41 -8.85 49.39
N ALA A 368 -35.38 -9.29 50.19
CA ALA A 368 -36.69 -8.66 50.32
C ALA A 368 -36.76 -7.81 51.60
N ASP A 369 -35.77 -6.93 51.83
CA ASP A 369 -35.84 -5.96 52.92
C ASP A 369 -36.00 -4.55 52.36
N CYS A 370 -37.16 -3.96 52.67
CA CYS A 370 -37.62 -2.66 52.25
C CYS A 370 -36.83 -1.54 52.95
N ASN A 371 -35.59 -1.28 52.53
CA ASN A 371 -34.93 0.02 52.73
C ASN A 371 -33.61 0.09 51.93
N PHE A 372 -33.67 0.48 50.66
CA PHE A 372 -32.46 0.79 49.88
C PHE A 372 -32.60 2.14 49.19
N SER A 373 -32.22 3.20 49.91
CA SER A 373 -31.80 4.46 49.33
C SER A 373 -30.28 4.54 49.50
N ASN A 374 -29.53 3.92 48.59
CA ASN A 374 -28.08 4.02 48.54
C ASN A 374 -27.64 4.01 47.07
N TYR A 375 -27.56 5.20 46.48
CA TYR A 375 -26.80 5.41 45.25
C TYR A 375 -25.31 5.34 45.62
N TYR A 376 -24.64 4.24 45.30
CA TYR A 376 -23.18 4.18 45.37
C TYR A 376 -22.61 4.75 44.06
N VAL A 377 -22.22 6.02 44.08
CA VAL A 377 -21.41 6.62 43.01
C VAL A 377 -19.96 6.27 43.31
N ALA A 378 -19.34 5.43 42.49
CA ALA A 378 -17.91 5.16 42.57
C ALA A 378 -17.14 6.44 42.16
N GLN A 379 -16.56 7.15 43.13
CA GLN A 379 -15.62 8.24 42.83
C GLN A 379 -14.29 7.65 42.36
N VAL A 380 -13.98 7.81 41.07
CA VAL A 380 -12.68 7.49 40.50
C VAL A 380 -11.68 8.57 40.92
N GLN A 381 -10.66 8.20 41.70
CA GLN A 381 -9.54 9.07 42.05
C GLN A 381 -8.74 9.45 40.78
N PRO A 382 -8.39 10.74 40.58
CA PRO A 382 -7.55 11.12 39.44
C PRO A 382 -6.10 10.73 39.70
N VAL A 383 -5.50 10.09 38.70
CA VAL A 383 -4.09 9.69 38.65
C VAL A 383 -3.22 10.95 38.70
N PHE A 384 -2.41 11.11 39.74
CA PHE A 384 -1.53 12.27 39.92
C PHE A 384 -0.41 12.32 38.88
N ALA A 385 -0.24 13.51 38.30
CA ALA A 385 0.81 13.86 37.36
C ALA A 385 2.21 13.80 37.99
N CYS A 386 3.17 13.29 37.22
CA CYS A 386 4.59 13.28 37.55
C CYS A 386 5.17 14.70 37.38
N ALA A 387 5.74 15.28 38.45
CA ALA A 387 6.58 16.47 38.40
C ALA A 387 7.75 16.37 39.39
N GLN A 388 8.94 16.73 38.92
CA GLN A 388 10.26 16.57 39.54
C GLN A 388 10.55 17.61 40.65
N HIS A 389 11.28 17.22 41.71
CA HIS A 389 12.61 17.77 42.09
C HIS A 389 13.04 17.51 43.56
N ALA A 390 14.25 16.94 43.69
CA ALA A 390 15.39 17.39 44.53
C ALA A 390 15.47 17.17 46.07
N TYR A 391 16.59 16.52 46.45
CA TYR A 391 17.42 16.57 47.68
C TYR A 391 17.01 15.89 49.02
N THR A 392 17.77 14.82 49.31
CA THR A 392 18.52 14.43 50.55
C THR A 392 17.98 14.75 51.95
N ALA A 393 17.95 13.73 52.83
CA ALA A 393 18.78 13.64 54.04
C ALA A 393 18.69 12.24 54.69
N TRP A 394 19.77 11.84 55.36
CA TRP A 394 20.03 10.54 55.98
C TRP A 394 19.32 10.31 57.34
N LEU A 395 18.98 9.02 57.60
CA LEU A 395 18.94 8.26 58.89
C LEU A 395 17.96 8.71 60.02
N PRO A 396 17.66 7.87 61.04
CA PRO A 396 18.29 6.60 61.43
C PRO A 396 17.35 5.39 61.69
N CYS A 397 18.02 4.25 61.91
CA CYS A 397 17.55 2.93 62.28
C CYS A 397 16.76 2.84 63.60
N ASN A 398 15.92 1.80 63.68
CA ASN A 398 15.99 0.76 64.72
C ASN A 398 15.63 -0.60 64.09
#